data_AF-A0A0S8C7D5-F1
#
_entry.id   AF-A0A0S8C7D5-F1
#
_cell.length_a   1.000
_cell.length_b   1.000
_cell.length_c   1.000
_cell.angle_alpha   90.00
_cell.angle_beta   90.00
_cell.angle_gamma   90.00
#
_symmetry.space_group_name_H-M   'P 1'
#
loop_
_entity.id
_entity.type
_entity.pdbx_description
1 polymer ?
#
loop_
_entity_poly.entity_id
_entity_poly.type
_entity_poly.pdbx_seq_one_letter_code
_entity_poly.pdbx_strand_id
1 'polypeptide(L)'
;MIKQHYQSIIVQTICSLLIPFIQLFALYVIIHGHYGPVAHQKFSPKLALALGAIGMLIFGLSGIVPMIFGGAFLDYENLPLFWVHGAELRALGILIVEIGIGLAVFGTLVLIFDSLVGEKW
;
A
#
# COMPACT_ATOMS: atom_id res chain seq x y z
N MET A 1 -9.36 0.79 -32.47
CA MET A 1 -9.87 2.04 -31.86
C MET A 1 -9.50 2.02 -30.38
N ILE A 2 -8.23 2.30 -30.09
CA ILE A 2 -7.68 2.25 -28.73
C ILE A 2 -7.92 3.63 -28.11
N LYS A 3 -8.90 3.74 -27.21
CA LYS A 3 -9.13 4.97 -26.46
C LYS A 3 -8.04 5.08 -25.40
N GLN A 4 -7.13 6.02 -25.65
CA GLN A 4 -6.05 6.41 -24.78
C GLN A 4 -6.57 7.24 -23.59
N HIS A 5 -6.05 6.88 -22.41
CA HIS A 5 -5.41 7.80 -21.46
C HIS A 5 -6.30 8.82 -20.70
N TYR A 6 -6.85 8.41 -19.54
CA TYR A 6 -7.13 9.37 -18.47
C TYR A 6 -6.03 9.31 -17.41
N GLN A 7 -4.89 9.94 -17.74
CA GLN A 7 -3.90 10.36 -16.74
C GLN A 7 -4.49 11.58 -16.05
N SER A 8 -5.09 11.39 -14.88
CA SER A 8 -5.37 12.52 -14.01
C SER A 8 -4.03 13.00 -13.47
N ILE A 9 -3.49 14.03 -14.13
CA ILE A 9 -2.21 14.66 -13.74
C ILE A 9 -2.25 15.09 -12.27
N ILE A 10 -3.44 15.43 -11.77
CA ILE A 10 -3.73 15.77 -10.38
C ILE A 10 -3.45 14.58 -9.45
N VAL A 11 -3.85 13.35 -9.82
CA VAL A 11 -3.65 12.17 -8.99
C VAL A 11 -2.19 11.73 -8.99
N GLN A 12 -1.51 11.73 -10.14
CA GLN A 12 -0.07 11.46 -10.17
C GLN A 12 0.75 12.53 -9.45
N THR A 13 0.37 13.79 -9.58
CA THR A 13 1.05 14.89 -8.89
C THR A 13 0.84 14.79 -7.38
N ILE A 14 -0.39 14.52 -6.93
CA ILE A 14 -0.70 14.40 -5.50
C ILE A 14 -0.08 13.13 -4.90
N CYS A 15 -0.18 11.98 -5.56
CA CYS A 15 0.44 10.75 -5.08
C CYS A 15 1.97 10.86 -5.08
N SER A 16 2.63 11.38 -6.14
CA SER A 16 4.10 11.60 -6.11
C SER A 16 4.53 12.67 -5.11
N LEU A 17 3.65 13.61 -4.76
CA LEU A 17 3.93 14.59 -3.71
C LEU A 17 3.77 13.99 -2.31
N LEU A 18 2.79 13.11 -2.10
CA LEU A 18 2.49 12.51 -0.79
C LEU A 18 3.38 11.30 -0.47
N ILE A 19 3.81 10.51 -1.46
CA ILE A 19 4.74 9.38 -1.28
C ILE A 19 5.99 9.75 -0.47
N PRO A 20 6.74 10.84 -0.76
CA PRO A 20 7.90 11.20 0.04
C PRO A 20 7.53 11.59 1.48
N PHE A 21 6.35 12.18 1.73
CA PHE A 21 5.89 12.47 3.10
C PHE A 21 5.53 11.20 3.87
N ILE A 22 4.85 10.24 3.22
CA ILE A 22 4.53 8.94 3.81
C ILE A 22 5.83 8.16 4.10
N GLN A 23 6.82 8.23 3.21
CA GLN A 23 8.13 7.63 3.40
C GLN A 23 8.92 8.31 4.53
N LEU A 24 8.89 9.63 4.64
CA LEU A 24 9.51 10.36 5.75
C LEU A 24 8.82 10.09 7.08
N PHE A 25 7.50 9.93 7.09
CA PHE A 25 6.75 9.52 8.29
C PHE A 25 7.05 8.08 8.69
N ALA A 26 7.12 7.16 7.73
CA ALA A 26 7.55 5.78 7.97
C ALA A 26 8.98 5.74 8.51
N LEU A 27 9.90 6.53 7.94
CA LEU A 27 11.27 6.68 8.43
C LEU A 27 11.32 7.30 9.84
N TYR A 28 10.47 8.29 10.12
CA TYR A 28 10.33 8.87 11.46
C TYR A 28 9.90 7.81 12.48
N VAL A 29 8.92 6.98 12.14
CA VAL A 29 8.42 5.90 13.00
C VAL A 29 9.50 4.84 13.25
N ILE A 30 10.34 4.53 12.26
CA ILE A 30 11.48 3.63 12.43
C ILE A 30 12.55 4.25 13.34
N ILE A 31 12.90 5.52 13.13
CA ILE A 31 13.98 6.20 13.86
C ILE A 31 13.56 6.51 15.32
N HIS A 32 12.33 6.97 15.52
CA HIS A 32 11.82 7.37 16.85
C HIS A 32 11.03 6.25 17.55
N GLY A 33 10.75 5.13 16.89
CA GLY A 33 10.24 3.92 17.52
C GLY A 33 11.20 3.30 18.55
N HIS A 34 12.46 3.77 18.57
CA HIS A 34 13.52 3.30 19.45
C HIS A 34 13.64 4.03 20.79
N TYR A 35 12.72 4.94 21.13
CA TYR A 35 12.67 5.54 22.48
C TYR A 35 11.83 4.68 23.45
N GLY A 36 12.26 3.43 23.66
CA GLY A 36 11.98 2.70 24.91
C GLY A 36 11.35 1.29 24.78
N PRO A 37 11.48 0.45 25.84
CA PRO A 37 10.97 -0.93 25.93
C PRO A 37 9.45 -1.12 25.77
N VAL A 38 8.72 -0.05 25.43
CA VAL A 38 7.26 0.02 25.24
C VAL A 38 6.81 -0.20 23.79
N ALA A 39 7.70 -0.13 22.79
CA ALA A 39 7.34 -0.34 21.38
C ALA A 39 6.88 -1.78 21.09
N HIS A 40 7.58 -2.77 21.66
CA HIS A 40 7.25 -4.19 21.54
C HIS A 40 5.92 -4.57 22.19
N GLN A 41 5.43 -3.77 23.14
CA GLN A 41 4.17 -4.05 23.83
C GLN A 41 2.94 -3.73 22.97
N LYS A 42 3.08 -2.88 21.93
CA LYS A 42 1.98 -2.49 21.04
C LYS A 42 2.02 -3.13 19.66
N PHE A 43 3.19 -3.49 19.14
CA PHE A 43 3.32 -4.10 17.81
C PHE A 43 4.07 -5.43 17.86
N SER A 44 3.32 -6.54 17.88
CA SER A 44 3.92 -7.87 17.74
C SER A 44 4.34 -8.13 16.29
N PRO A 45 5.42 -8.87 16.02
CA PRO A 45 5.84 -9.22 14.66
C PRO A 45 4.84 -10.09 13.94
N LYS A 46 4.05 -10.88 14.67
CA LYS A 46 2.92 -11.61 14.06
C LYS A 46 1.93 -10.63 13.42
N LEU A 47 1.65 -9.51 14.09
CA LEU A 47 0.82 -8.43 13.55
C LEU A 47 1.54 -7.72 12.39
N ALA A 48 2.83 -7.41 12.51
CA ALA A 48 3.59 -6.77 11.43
C ALA A 48 3.65 -7.65 10.16
N LEU A 49 3.87 -8.95 10.32
CA LEU A 49 3.81 -9.95 9.26
C LEU A 49 2.43 -10.03 8.63
N ALA A 50 1.38 -10.07 9.46
CA ALA A 50 0.00 -10.08 8.97
C ALA A 50 -0.31 -8.82 8.16
N LEU A 51 0.02 -7.62 8.67
CA LEU A 51 -0.19 -6.36 7.94
C LEU A 51 0.62 -6.31 6.64
N GLY A 52 1.87 -6.79 6.69
CA GLY A 52 2.73 -6.91 5.52
C GLY A 52 2.12 -7.78 4.44
N ALA A 53 1.69 -8.99 4.81
CA ALA A 53 1.07 -9.96 3.91
C ALA A 53 -0.28 -9.47 3.39
N ILE A 54 -1.13 -8.89 4.24
CA ILE A 54 -2.42 -8.33 3.85
C ILE A 54 -2.22 -7.19 2.84
N GLY A 55 -1.25 -6.30 3.08
CA GLY A 55 -0.91 -5.24 2.13
C GLY A 55 -0.50 -5.77 0.77
N MET A 56 0.34 -6.81 0.73
CA MET A 56 0.75 -7.48 -0.51
C MET A 56 -0.42 -8.19 -1.21
N LEU A 57 -1.33 -8.80 -0.45
CA LEU A 57 -2.54 -9.41 -1.00
C LEU A 57 -3.48 -8.36 -1.61
N ILE A 58 -3.67 -7.22 -0.95
CA ILE A 58 -4.48 -6.11 -1.49
C ILE A 58 -3.89 -5.63 -2.82
N PHE A 59 -2.57 -5.40 -2.88
CA PHE A 59 -1.88 -5.03 -4.12
C PHE A 59 -2.09 -6.09 -5.21
N GLY A 60 -1.80 -7.36 -4.91
CA GLY A 60 -1.91 -8.45 -5.88
C GLY A 60 -3.34 -8.63 -6.41
N LEU A 61 -4.33 -8.67 -5.51
CA LEU A 61 -5.73 -8.82 -5.89
C LEU A 61 -6.23 -7.62 -6.68
N SER A 62 -5.90 -6.40 -6.27
CA SER A 62 -6.31 -5.19 -7.01
C SER A 62 -5.78 -5.13 -8.44
N GLY A 63 -4.63 -5.76 -8.72
CA GLY A 63 -4.07 -5.85 -10.06
C GLY A 63 -4.57 -7.05 -10.86
N ILE A 64 -4.81 -8.19 -10.21
CA ILE A 64 -5.29 -9.43 -10.86
C ILE A 64 -6.78 -9.35 -11.20
N VAL A 65 -7.60 -8.75 -10.33
CA VAL A 65 -9.05 -8.65 -10.54
C VAL A 65 -9.38 -8.02 -11.89
N PRO A 66 -8.83 -6.85 -12.28
CA PRO A 66 -9.01 -6.27 -13.61
C PRO A 66 -8.65 -7.20 -14.77
N MET A 67 -7.61 -8.04 -14.62
CA MET A 67 -7.19 -8.98 -15.66
C MET A 67 -8.26 -10.05 -15.93
N ILE A 68 -9.00 -10.46 -14.90
CA ILE A 68 -10.11 -11.42 -15.04
C ILE A 68 -11.27 -10.80 -15.84
N PHE A 69 -11.46 -9.48 -15.76
CA PHE A 69 -12.50 -8.75 -16.49
C PHE A 69 -12.02 -8.21 -17.85
N GLY A 70 -10.85 -8.63 -18.33
CA GLY A 70 -10.31 -8.26 -19.65
C GLY A 70 -9.48 -6.98 -19.68
N GLY A 71 -9.17 -6.39 -18.52
CA GLY A 71 -8.23 -5.27 -18.37
C GLY A 71 -6.77 -5.72 -18.28
N ALA A 72 -5.85 -4.76 -18.28
CA ALA A 72 -4.44 -5.03 -17.97
C ALA A 72 -4.21 -5.13 -16.44
N PHE A 73 -3.04 -5.62 -16.02
CA PHE A 73 -2.64 -5.58 -14.60
C PHE A 73 -2.64 -4.13 -14.09
N LEU A 74 -3.29 -3.89 -12.94
CA LEU A 74 -3.53 -2.56 -12.34
C LEU A 74 -4.36 -1.60 -13.20
N ASP A 75 -5.14 -2.12 -14.15
CA ASP A 75 -6.09 -1.31 -14.90
C ASP A 75 -7.34 -1.01 -14.07
N TYR A 76 -7.25 0.06 -13.28
CA TYR A 76 -8.28 0.45 -12.33
C TYR A 76 -9.62 0.84 -12.98
N GLU A 77 -9.67 1.07 -14.29
CA GLU A 77 -10.92 1.35 -15.00
C GLU A 77 -11.78 0.10 -15.18
N ASN A 78 -11.18 -1.09 -15.05
CA ASN A 78 -11.84 -2.39 -15.20
C ASN A 78 -12.10 -3.09 -13.86
N LEU A 79 -12.05 -2.37 -12.73
CA LEU A 79 -12.46 -2.93 -11.43
C LEU A 79 -14.00 -3.10 -11.37
N PRO A 80 -14.52 -4.28 -10.99
CA PRO A 80 -15.95 -4.55 -10.89
C PRO A 80 -16.56 -3.96 -9.61
N LEU A 81 -16.47 -2.64 -9.39
CA LEU A 81 -17.12 -1.98 -8.25
C LEU A 81 -18.50 -1.46 -8.67
N PHE A 82 -19.56 -2.03 -8.08
CA PHE A 82 -20.96 -1.83 -8.47
C PHE A 82 -21.51 -0.39 -8.29
N TRP A 83 -20.73 0.54 -7.72
CA TRP A 83 -21.19 1.85 -7.27
C TRP A 83 -20.51 3.05 -7.95
N VAL A 84 -19.48 2.85 -8.77
CA VAL A 84 -18.59 3.93 -9.25
C VAL A 84 -18.09 3.62 -10.66
N HIS A 85 -18.01 4.63 -11.53
CA HIS A 85 -17.69 4.45 -12.95
C HIS A 85 -16.62 5.44 -13.43
N GLY A 86 -15.76 5.00 -14.36
CA GLY A 86 -14.79 5.87 -15.05
C GLY A 86 -13.67 6.40 -14.15
N ALA A 87 -13.54 7.73 -14.06
CA ALA A 87 -12.43 8.38 -13.35
C ALA A 87 -12.46 8.17 -11.83
N GLU A 88 -13.65 8.09 -11.23
CA GLU A 88 -13.82 7.87 -9.78
C GLU A 88 -13.41 6.44 -9.39
N LEU A 89 -13.73 5.46 -10.24
CA LEU A 89 -13.31 4.07 -10.07
C LEU A 89 -11.79 3.94 -10.11
N ARG A 90 -11.15 4.64 -11.05
CA ARG A 90 -9.69 4.72 -11.15
C ARG A 90 -9.06 5.34 -9.91
N ALA A 91 -9.61 6.44 -9.40
CA ALA A 91 -9.12 7.08 -8.17
C ALA A 91 -9.23 6.16 -6.95
N LEU A 92 -10.37 5.46 -6.81
CA LEU A 92 -10.56 4.48 -5.73
C LEU A 92 -9.63 3.27 -5.87
N GLY A 93 -9.40 2.77 -7.08
CA GLY A 93 -8.43 1.70 -7.33
C GLY A 93 -7.02 2.08 -6.88
N ILE A 94 -6.59 3.31 -7.21
CA ILE A 94 -5.30 3.85 -6.77
C ILE A 94 -5.25 3.96 -5.24
N LEU A 95 -6.31 4.46 -4.60
CA LEU A 95 -6.38 4.58 -3.13
C LEU A 95 -6.28 3.23 -2.43
N ILE A 96 -6.99 2.20 -2.93
CA ILE A 96 -6.95 0.84 -2.40
C ILE A 96 -5.52 0.29 -2.46
N VAL A 97 -4.84 0.49 -3.59
CA VAL A 97 -3.44 0.07 -3.78
C VAL A 97 -2.50 0.83 -2.88
N GLU A 98 -2.69 2.14 -2.72
CA GLU A 98 -1.86 2.97 -1.83
C GLU A 98 -1.94 2.50 -0.38
N ILE A 99 -3.15 2.19 0.11
CA ILE A 99 -3.36 1.60 1.44
C ILE A 99 -2.65 0.24 1.53
N GLY A 100 -2.80 -0.62 0.50
CA GLY A 100 -2.13 -1.92 0.44
C GLY A 100 -0.61 -1.81 0.51
N ILE A 101 -0.02 -0.94 -0.29
CA ILE A 101 1.44 -0.70 -0.32
C ILE A 101 1.90 -0.10 1.01
N GLY A 102 1.15 0.85 1.58
CA GLY A 102 1.46 1.44 2.89
C GLY A 102 1.55 0.39 4.01
N LEU A 103 0.57 -0.54 4.06
CA LEU A 103 0.58 -1.65 5.02
C LEU A 103 1.71 -2.64 4.76
N ALA A 104 1.97 -2.98 3.49
CA ALA A 104 3.03 -3.89 3.08
C ALA A 104 4.40 -3.38 3.53
N VAL A 105 4.70 -2.11 3.20
CA VAL A 105 5.96 -1.45 3.53
C VAL A 105 6.11 -1.30 5.04
N PHE A 106 5.07 -0.83 5.73
CA PHE A 106 5.09 -0.69 7.20
C PHE A 106 5.39 -2.02 7.89
N GLY A 107 4.64 -3.08 7.57
CA GLY A 107 4.84 -4.40 8.18
C GLY A 107 6.23 -4.97 7.91
N THR A 108 6.71 -4.84 6.67
CA THR A 108 8.05 -5.32 6.28
C THR A 108 9.16 -4.56 7.01
N LEU A 109 9.05 -3.24 7.15
CA LEU A 109 10.05 -2.44 7.85
C LEU A 109 10.12 -2.78 9.35
N VAL A 110 8.96 -2.99 9.99
CA VAL A 110 8.90 -3.45 11.39
C VAL A 110 9.58 -4.80 11.54
N LEU A 111 9.32 -5.75 10.64
CA LEU A 111 9.96 -7.07 10.67
C LEU A 111 11.47 -7.03 10.42
N ILE A 112 11.92 -6.21 9.47
CA ILE A 112 13.35 -6.06 9.19
C ILE A 112 14.06 -5.47 10.40
N PHE A 113 13.49 -4.43 11.01
CA PHE A 113 14.06 -3.79 12.20
C PHE A 113 14.15 -4.78 13.36
N ASP A 114 13.06 -5.49 13.62
CA ASP A 114 12.99 -6.50 14.66
C ASP A 114 14.00 -7.64 14.46
N SER A 115 14.18 -8.08 13.20
CA SER A 115 15.24 -9.04 12.84
C SER A 115 16.66 -8.50 13.04
N LEU A 116 16.88 -7.18 12.90
CA LEU A 116 18.19 -6.56 13.09
C LEU A 116 18.54 -6.35 14.56
N VAL A 117 17.54 -6.14 15.43
CA VAL A 117 17.72 -6.01 16.88
C VAL A 117 18.11 -7.35 17.53
N GLY A 118 17.91 -8.47 16.84
CA GLY A 118 18.43 -9.78 17.24
C GLY A 118 17.57 -10.54 18.25
N GLU A 119 16.32 -10.10 18.45
CA GLU A 119 15.34 -10.81 19.27
C GLU A 119 14.81 -12.04 18.52
N LYS A 120 15.00 -13.22 19.10
CA LYS A 120 14.47 -14.48 18.57
C LYS A 120 13.08 -14.71 19.15
N TRP A 121 12.07 -14.75 18.28
CA TRP A 121 10.70 -15.14 18.60
C TRP A 121 10.55 -16.65 18.80
#